data_AF-C0H3Z5-F1
#
_entry.id   AF-C0H3Z5-F1
#
_cell.length_a   1.000
_cell.length_b   1.000
_cell.length_c   1.000
_cell.angle_alpha   90.00
_cell.angle_beta   90.00
_cell.angle_gamma   90.00
#
_symmetry.space_group_name_H-M   'P 1'
#
loop_
_entity.id
_entity.type
_entity.pdbx_description
1 polymer ?
#
loop_
_entity_poly.entity_id
_entity_poly.type
_entity_poly.pdbx_seq_one_letter_code
_entity_poly.pdbx_strand_id
1 'polypeptide(L)' 'MCKLCQTKKVIVEHTGIGVVFHPCPNCRSGTDLTPVIQKLEQMLTAGKARLNIYD' A
#
# COMPACT_ATOMS: atom_id res chain seq x y z
N MET A 1 -2.91 12.32 -14.07
CA MET A 1 -3.42 11.15 -14.84
C MET A 1 -2.68 9.92 -14.35
N CYS A 2 -3.38 8.88 -13.86
CA CYS A 2 -2.70 7.68 -13.39
C CYS A 2 -2.20 6.85 -14.58
N LYS A 3 -0.88 6.60 -14.64
CA LYS A 3 -0.25 5.80 -15.71
C LYS A 3 -0.72 4.34 -15.70
N LEU A 4 -1.05 3.78 -14.53
CA LEU A 4 -1.52 2.40 -14.40
C LEU A 4 -2.94 2.21 -14.93
N CYS A 5 -3.88 3.14 -14.65
CA CYS A 5 -5.29 2.99 -15.04
C CYS A 5 -5.66 3.72 -16.33
N GLN A 6 -4.77 4.51 -16.94
CA GLN A 6 -5.08 5.40 -18.07
C GLN A 6 -6.41 6.16 -17.89
N THR A 7 -6.70 6.58 -16.66
CA THR A 7 -7.95 7.27 -16.27
C THR A 7 -9.21 6.37 -16.17
N LYS A 8 -9.16 5.09 -16.56
CA LYS A 8 -10.32 4.17 -16.46
C LYS A 8 -10.75 3.85 -15.03
N LYS A 9 -9.94 4.19 -14.01
CA LYS A 9 -10.13 3.89 -12.57
C LYS A 9 -10.17 2.39 -12.21
N VAL A 10 -10.41 1.51 -13.18
CA VAL A 10 -10.40 0.05 -13.07
C VAL A 10 -9.40 -0.57 -14.05
N ILE A 11 -8.76 -1.65 -13.63
CA ILE A 11 -7.90 -2.54 -14.41
C ILE A 11 -8.73 -3.79 -14.72
N VAL A 12 -8.73 -4.20 -15.99
CA VAL A 12 -9.44 -5.39 -16.45
C VAL A 12 -8.45 -6.53 -16.59
N GLU A 13 -8.73 -7.66 -15.93
CA GLU A 13 -7.92 -8.87 -16.00
C GLU A 13 -8.74 -10.01 -16.61
N HIS A 14 -8.21 -10.64 -17.66
CA HIS A 14 -8.81 -11.81 -18.28
C HIS A 14 -8.26 -13.07 -17.59
N THR A 15 -9.13 -13.80 -16.91
CA THR A 15 -8.82 -15.07 -16.25
C THR A 15 -9.41 -16.24 -17.04
N GLY A 16 -8.95 -17.47 -16.79
CA GLY A 16 -9.48 -18.67 -17.45
C GLY A 16 -10.97 -18.96 -17.19
N ILE A 17 -11.59 -18.27 -16.23
CA ILE A 17 -13.01 -18.42 -15.86
C ILE A 17 -13.85 -17.17 -16.16
N GLY A 18 -13.26 -16.10 -16.71
CA GLY A 18 -13.98 -14.85 -17.01
C GLY A 18 -13.14 -13.59 -16.83
N VAL A 19 -13.82 -12.45 -16.78
CA VAL A 19 -13.19 -11.13 -16.67
C VAL A 19 -13.37 -10.59 -15.24
N VAL A 20 -12.27 -10.17 -14.61
CA VAL A 20 -12.27 -9.57 -13.27
C VAL A 20 -11.92 -8.09 -13.37
N PHE A 21 -12.68 -7.25 -12.68
CA PHE A 21 -12.46 -5.80 -12.62
C PHE A 21 -11.84 -5.44 -11.28
N HIS A 22 -10.60 -4.97 -11.30
CA HIS A 22 -9.92 -4.47 -10.11
C HIS A 22 -9.96 -2.95 -10.08
N PRO A 23 -10.30 -2.28 -8.96
CA PRO A 23 -10.02 -0.86 -8.84
C PRO A 23 -8.51 -0.66 -8.98
N CYS A 24 -8.10 0.34 -9.76
CA CYS A 24 -6.68 0.63 -9.84
C CYS A 24 -6.17 1.04 -8.45
N PRO A 25 -5.09 0.40 -7.96
CA PRO A 25 -4.58 0.68 -6.61
C PRO A 25 -4.16 2.16 -6.44
N ASN A 26 -3.70 2.80 -7.53
CA ASN A 26 -3.33 4.22 -7.52
C ASN A 26 -4.51 5.18 -7.78
N CYS A 27 -5.64 4.67 -8.27
CA CYS A 27 -6.85 5.47 -8.52
C CYS A 27 -7.89 5.30 -7.40
N ARG A 28 -7.78 4.26 -6.56
CA ARG A 28 -8.50 4.16 -5.30
C ARG A 28 -7.98 5.26 -4.38
N SER A 29 -8.88 5.97 -3.68
CA SER A 29 -8.48 6.79 -2.53
C SER A 29 -7.59 5.90 -1.66
N GLY A 30 -6.29 6.18 -1.67
CA GLY A 30 -5.32 5.33 -1.00
C GLY A 30 -5.81 5.10 0.42
N THR A 31 -5.86 3.84 0.85
CA THR A 31 -6.05 3.56 2.28
C THR A 31 -5.04 4.44 3.00
N ASP A 32 -5.51 5.29 3.91
CA ASP A 32 -4.61 6.15 4.66
C ASP A 32 -3.56 5.27 5.33
N LEU A 33 -2.31 5.42 4.91
CA LEU A 33 -1.19 4.62 5.41
C LEU A 33 -0.62 5.24 6.69
N THR A 34 -1.09 6.42 7.11
CA THR A 34 -0.69 7.07 8.36
C THR A 34 -0.65 6.10 9.56
N PRO A 35 -1.67 5.26 9.83
CA PRO A 35 -1.59 4.29 10.93
C PRO A 35 -0.50 3.23 10.75
N VAL A 36 -0.23 2.78 9.52
CA VAL A 36 0.82 1.80 9.23
C VAL A 36 2.21 2.43 9.40
N ILE A 37 2.37 3.68 8.92
CA ILE A 37 3.61 4.44 9.04
C ILE A 37 3.92 4.72 10.51
N GLN A 38 2.96 5.21 11.30
CA GLN A 38 3.12 5.43 12.73
C GLN A 38 3.51 4.14 13.47
N LYS A 39 2.92 3.00 13.09
CA LYS A 39 3.27 1.72 13.69
C LYS A 39 4.72 1.31 13.36
N LEU A 40 5.15 1.51 12.13
CA LEU A 40 6.53 1.27 11.70
C LEU A 40 7.51 2.18 12.45
N GLU A 41 7.22 3.47 12.60
CA GLU A 41 8.05 4.43 13.35
C GLU A 41 8.18 4.05 14.83
N GLN A 42 7.09 3.58 15.46
CA GLN A 42 7.12 3.05 16.82
C GLN A 42 8.01 1.80 16.92
N MET A 43 7.91 0.88 15.96
CA MET A 43 8.74 -0.32 15.93
C MET A 43 10.22 0.01 15.73
N LEU A 44 10.55 0.97 14.87
CA LEU A 44 11.92 1.44 14.66
C LEU A 44 12.48 2.13 15.89
N THR A 45 11.68 2.99 16.55
CA THR A 45 12.07 3.65 17.80
C THR A 45 12.30 2.63 18.92
N ALA A 46 11.40 1.66 19.08
CA ALA A 46 11.55 0.59 20.04
C ALA A 46 12.77 -0.30 19.73
N GLY A 47 13.00 -0.63 18.45
CA GLY A 47 14.17 -1.37 18.01
C GLY A 47 15.47 -0.64 18.31
N LYS A 48 15.55 0.67 18.02
CA LYS A 48 16.71 1.52 18.33
C LYS A 48 16.95 1.65 19.83
N ALA A 49 15.90 1.83 20.62
CA ALA A 49 16.01 1.87 22.07
C ALA A 49 16.57 0.54 22.62
N ARG A 50 16.17 -0.60 22.06
CA ARG A 50 16.72 -1.91 22.44
C ARG A 50 18.19 -2.04 22.05
N LEU A 51 18.60 -1.55 20.88
CA LEU A 51 20.00 -1.58 20.46
C LEU A 51 20.89 -0.66 21.32
N ASN A 52 20.42 0.53 21.68
CA ASN A 52 21.15 1.46 22.55
C ASN A 52 21.35 0.95 23.99
N ILE A 53 20.62 -0.08 24.43
CA ILE A 53 20.84 -0.71 25.75
C ILE A 53 22.04 -1.69 25.70
N TYR A 54 22.49 -2.08 24.50
CA TYR A 54 23.62 -2.98 24.29
C TYR A 54 24.92 -2.26 23.89
N ASP A 55 24.93 -0.92 23.88
CA ASP A 55 26.13 -0.08 23.80
C ASP A 55 26.46 0.46 25.20
#